data_AF-A0A0D1XX81-F1
#
_entry.id   AF-A0A0D1XX81-F1
#
_cell.length_a   1.000
_cell.length_b   1.000
_cell.length_c   1.000
_cell.angle_alpha   90.00
_cell.angle_beta   90.00
_cell.angle_gamma   90.00
#
_symmetry.space_group_name_H-M   'P 1'
#
loop_
_entity.id
_entity.type
_entity.pdbx_description
1 polymer ?
#
loop_
_entity_poly.entity_id
_entity_poly.type
_entity_poly.pdbx_seq_one_letter_code
_entity_poly.pdbx_strand_id
1 'polypeptide(L)'
;MEKDFLEQLILWHEDDEFEKIVGKILQIPEQDRDYDLVSHLARALNNLERYDEALQQFLTIKKQGEHDPLWHFRVGYAYYYLLQYEDAVREFEIANKLDPEDEGTLMFLEWSRRGVDRKNRQKDSMTVQPNAVTSVKNDIEVNQLSIAERIKPFQLIEHDSGNVSMILDAGTYKDEVFQTRADEGFEGNGYDWGSLAVVFLEERMPQLAGIVRFDPEGSMFCAYSDNREALQSFAIGFKDACEDDVGIRDLFSRAELD
;
A
#
# COMPACT_ATOMS: atom_id res chain seq x y z
N MET A 1 15.31 -4.65 35.00
CA MET A 1 13.95 -4.11 34.81
C MET A 1 13.01 -4.86 35.75
N GLU A 2 12.03 -4.19 36.36
CA GLU A 2 10.98 -4.90 37.13
C GLU A 2 10.13 -5.72 36.16
N LYS A 3 9.97 -7.02 36.43
CA LYS A 3 9.24 -7.96 35.58
C LYS A 3 7.83 -7.46 35.23
N ASP A 4 7.20 -6.79 36.18
CA ASP A 4 5.87 -6.18 36.07
C ASP A 4 5.79 -5.11 34.97
N PHE A 5 6.89 -4.41 34.67
CA PHE A 5 6.89 -3.40 33.61
C PHE A 5 6.84 -4.03 32.22
N LEU A 6 7.60 -5.09 31.96
CA LEU A 6 7.53 -5.81 30.68
C LEU A 6 6.15 -6.42 30.44
N GLU A 7 5.57 -7.02 31.48
CA GLU A 7 4.21 -7.56 31.41
C GLU A 7 3.20 -6.46 31.05
N GLN A 8 3.35 -5.27 31.61
CA GLN A 8 2.50 -4.12 31.26
C GLN A 8 2.68 -3.66 29.80
N LEU A 9 3.91 -3.68 29.27
CA LEU A 9 4.16 -3.34 27.86
C LEU A 9 3.54 -4.37 26.90
N ILE A 10 3.50 -5.65 27.30
CA ILE A 10 2.83 -6.70 26.54
C ILE A 10 1.32 -6.47 26.54
N LEU A 11 0.72 -6.20 27.70
CA LEU A 11 -0.71 -5.90 27.81
C LEU A 11 -1.11 -4.69 26.94
N TRP A 12 -0.36 -3.59 27.02
CA TRP A 12 -0.62 -2.44 26.15
C TRP A 12 -0.47 -2.76 24.67
N HIS A 13 0.38 -3.71 24.30
CA HIS A 13 0.50 -4.12 22.92
C HIS A 13 -0.71 -4.95 22.49
N GLU A 14 -1.21 -5.85 23.35
CA GLU A 14 -2.40 -6.65 23.08
C GLU A 14 -3.68 -5.79 22.98
N ASP A 15 -3.72 -4.67 23.69
CA ASP A 15 -4.80 -3.68 23.67
C ASP A 15 -4.62 -2.57 22.60
N ASP A 16 -3.65 -2.72 21.68
CA ASP A 16 -3.28 -1.73 20.64
C ASP A 16 -2.91 -0.34 21.17
N GLU A 17 -2.54 -0.22 22.45
CA GLU A 17 -2.14 1.01 23.13
C GLU A 17 -0.66 1.36 22.86
N PHE A 18 -0.24 1.31 21.59
CA PHE A 18 1.16 1.47 21.17
C PHE A 18 1.76 2.82 21.57
N GLU A 19 1.00 3.91 21.51
CA GLU A 19 1.47 5.23 21.95
C GLU A 19 1.80 5.27 23.45
N LYS A 20 1.12 4.48 24.29
CA LYS A 20 1.49 4.37 25.71
C LYS A 20 2.83 3.67 25.89
N ILE A 21 3.08 2.61 25.13
CA ILE A 21 4.37 1.91 25.11
C ILE A 21 5.48 2.89 24.75
N VAL A 22 5.33 3.61 23.63
CA VAL A 22 6.29 4.61 23.16
C VAL A 22 6.51 5.68 24.23
N GLY A 23 5.44 6.32 24.71
CA GLY A 23 5.52 7.40 25.69
C GLY A 23 6.14 6.98 27.02
N LYS A 24 5.99 5.72 27.44
CA LYS A 24 6.57 5.21 28.69
C LYS A 24 8.04 4.84 28.53
N ILE A 25 8.42 4.17 27.44
CA ILE A 25 9.82 3.79 27.23
C ILE A 25 10.69 5.02 26.95
N LEU A 26 10.16 6.03 26.25
CA LEU A 26 10.90 7.26 25.97
C LEU A 26 11.23 8.11 27.22
N GLN A 27 10.56 7.88 28.35
CA GLN A 27 10.92 8.50 29.64
C GLN A 27 12.20 7.92 30.24
N ILE A 28 12.59 6.72 29.81
CA ILE A 28 13.84 6.07 30.22
C ILE A 28 14.96 6.60 29.30
N PRO A 29 16.09 7.09 29.85
CA PRO A 29 17.22 7.53 29.03
C PRO A 29 17.72 6.45 28.09
N GLU A 30 18.16 6.81 26.88
CA GLU A 30 18.58 5.85 25.85
C GLU A 30 19.64 4.86 26.34
N GLN A 31 20.62 5.32 27.12
CA GLN A 31 21.68 4.48 27.67
C GLN A 31 21.20 3.43 28.69
N ASP A 32 20.01 3.63 29.25
CA ASP A 32 19.41 2.77 30.27
C ASP A 32 18.36 1.80 29.67
N ARG A 33 18.11 1.89 28.35
CA ARG A 33 17.20 0.98 27.65
C ARG A 33 17.96 -0.29 27.26
N ASP A 34 17.51 -1.42 27.79
CA ASP A 34 18.03 -2.73 27.40
C ASP A 34 17.39 -3.23 26.11
N TYR A 35 17.81 -4.43 25.69
CA TYR A 35 17.34 -5.07 24.46
C TYR A 35 15.81 -5.20 24.40
N ASP A 36 15.19 -5.58 25.51
CA ASP A 36 13.74 -5.81 25.56
C ASP A 36 12.98 -4.49 25.43
N LEU A 37 13.43 -3.42 26.12
CA LEU A 37 12.79 -2.10 26.00
C LEU A 37 12.90 -1.55 24.59
N VAL A 38 14.09 -1.60 23.98
CA VAL A 38 14.26 -1.11 22.61
C VAL A 38 13.43 -1.95 21.63
N SER A 39 13.36 -3.27 21.82
CA SER A 39 12.53 -4.16 20.99
C SER A 39 11.04 -3.89 21.11
N HIS A 40 10.53 -3.59 22.31
CA HIS A 40 9.12 -3.22 22.53
C HIS A 40 8.80 -1.84 21.96
N LEU A 41 9.70 -0.87 22.14
CA LEU A 41 9.58 0.47 21.57
C LEU A 41 9.52 0.40 20.04
N ALA A 42 10.48 -0.28 19.42
CA ALA A 42 10.57 -0.39 17.97
C ALA A 42 9.38 -1.19 17.38
N ARG A 43 8.90 -2.24 18.06
CA ARG A 43 7.66 -2.93 17.67
C ARG A 43 6.45 -1.99 17.72
N ALA A 44 6.28 -1.21 18.78
CA ALA A 44 5.18 -0.27 18.89
C ALA A 44 5.25 0.81 17.80
N LEU A 45 6.45 1.30 17.46
CA LEU A 45 6.66 2.24 16.36
C LEU A 45 6.29 1.61 15.00
N ASN A 46 6.62 0.35 14.75
CA ASN A 46 6.17 -0.36 13.55
C ASN A 46 4.63 -0.43 13.44
N ASN A 47 3.93 -0.73 14.55
CA ASN A 47 2.47 -0.81 14.55
C ASN A 47 1.80 0.57 14.42
N LEU A 48 2.52 1.64 14.76
CA LEU A 48 2.11 3.03 14.51
C LEU A 48 2.55 3.55 13.13
N GLU A 49 3.06 2.66 12.26
CA GLU A 49 3.55 2.99 10.92
C GLU A 49 4.73 3.98 10.89
N ARG A 50 5.40 4.17 12.03
CA ARG A 50 6.58 5.02 12.20
C ARG A 50 7.85 4.21 11.90
N TYR A 51 7.91 3.65 10.69
CA TYR A 51 8.91 2.64 10.30
C TYR A 51 10.36 3.13 10.33
N ASP A 52 10.62 4.38 9.91
CA ASP A 52 11.95 4.97 9.99
C ASP A 52 12.45 5.07 11.45
N GLU A 53 11.58 5.48 12.36
CA GLU A 53 11.91 5.56 13.80
C GLU A 53 12.11 4.16 14.39
N ALA A 54 11.25 3.20 14.04
CA ALA A 54 11.40 1.82 14.47
C ALA A 54 12.75 1.25 14.03
N LEU A 55 13.14 1.47 12.77
CA LEU A 55 14.41 1.01 12.23
C LEU A 55 15.60 1.66 12.94
N GLN A 56 15.54 2.97 13.23
CA GLN A 56 16.55 3.65 14.03
C GLN A 56 16.74 2.98 15.39
N GLN A 57 15.65 2.64 16.09
CA GLN A 57 15.71 1.94 17.37
C GLN A 57 16.29 0.52 17.21
N PHE A 58 15.81 -0.28 16.26
CA PHE A 58 16.32 -1.64 16.03
C PHE A 58 17.82 -1.67 15.72
N LEU A 59 18.33 -0.69 14.97
CA LEU A 59 19.75 -0.63 14.62
C LEU A 59 20.66 -0.40 15.84
N THR A 60 20.16 0.21 16.92
CA THR A 60 20.93 0.38 18.17
C THR A 60 21.21 -0.95 18.88
N ILE A 61 20.33 -1.94 18.67
CA ILE A 61 20.41 -3.27 19.30
C ILE A 61 20.75 -4.39 18.31
N LYS A 62 21.21 -4.03 17.10
CA LYS A 62 21.50 -4.98 16.02
C LYS A 62 22.38 -6.15 16.45
N LYS A 63 23.43 -5.87 17.23
CA LYS A 63 24.37 -6.91 17.68
C LYS A 63 23.72 -7.93 18.60
N GLN A 64 22.81 -7.50 19.47
CA GLN A 64 22.06 -8.38 20.35
C GLN A 64 21.01 -9.19 19.58
N GLY A 65 20.42 -8.60 18.54
CA GLY A 65 19.35 -9.23 17.74
C GLY A 65 19.81 -10.22 16.66
N GLU A 66 21.11 -10.40 16.42
CA GLU A 66 21.67 -11.24 15.33
C GLU A 66 21.17 -12.70 15.30
N HIS A 67 20.68 -13.21 16.42
CA HIS A 67 20.17 -14.58 16.54
C HIS A 67 18.70 -14.63 16.99
N ASP A 68 18.00 -13.50 16.96
CA ASP A 68 16.60 -13.37 17.31
C ASP A 68 15.74 -13.32 16.03
N PRO A 69 14.95 -14.37 15.71
CA PRO A 69 14.10 -14.37 14.52
C PRO A 69 13.07 -13.23 14.54
N LEU A 70 12.54 -12.85 15.71
CA LEU A 70 11.55 -11.77 15.82
C LEU A 70 12.17 -10.40 15.56
N TRP A 71 13.42 -10.19 15.96
CA TRP A 71 14.15 -8.97 15.62
C TRP A 71 14.32 -8.85 14.11
N HIS A 72 14.80 -9.91 13.46
CA HIS A 72 14.96 -9.95 12.00
C HIS A 72 13.62 -9.75 11.28
N PHE A 73 12.55 -10.40 11.72
CA PHE A 73 11.21 -10.20 11.18
C PHE A 73 10.76 -8.74 11.28
N ARG A 74 10.90 -8.11 12.47
CA ARG A 74 10.43 -6.73 12.68
C ARG A 74 11.28 -5.69 11.93
N VAL A 75 12.57 -5.93 11.75
CA VAL A 75 13.44 -5.10 10.91
C VAL A 75 13.07 -5.26 9.44
N GLY A 76 12.85 -6.51 8.98
CA GLY A 76 12.36 -6.79 7.64
C GLY A 76 11.01 -6.13 7.36
N TYR A 77 10.11 -6.14 8.35
CA TYR A 77 8.80 -5.48 8.29
C TYR A 77 8.94 -3.97 8.08
N ALA A 78 9.80 -3.31 8.87
CA ALA A 78 10.08 -1.89 8.70
C ALA A 78 10.65 -1.60 7.29
N TYR A 79 11.62 -2.38 6.84
CA TYR A 79 12.18 -2.24 5.48
C TYR A 79 11.15 -2.44 4.37
N TYR A 80 10.22 -3.39 4.54
CA TYR A 80 9.17 -3.67 3.57
C TYR A 80 8.25 -2.45 3.36
N TYR A 81 7.74 -1.87 4.45
CA TYR A 81 6.86 -0.70 4.36
C TYR A 81 7.59 0.58 3.96
N LEU A 82 8.91 0.65 4.17
CA LEU A 82 9.78 1.69 3.58
C LEU A 82 10.11 1.44 2.10
N LEU A 83 9.53 0.41 1.47
CA LEU A 83 9.76 0.00 0.08
C LEU A 83 11.24 -0.39 -0.21
N GLN A 84 12.02 -0.68 0.84
CA GLN A 84 13.40 -1.13 0.77
C GLN A 84 13.45 -2.65 0.64
N TYR A 85 12.86 -3.16 -0.44
CA TYR A 85 12.57 -4.59 -0.60
C TYR A 85 13.82 -5.48 -0.59
N GLU A 86 14.95 -5.03 -1.11
CA GLU A 86 16.19 -5.81 -1.07
C GLU A 86 16.67 -6.02 0.37
N ASP A 87 16.52 -5.02 1.23
CA ASP A 87 16.89 -5.11 2.64
C ASP A 87 15.87 -5.97 3.41
N ALA A 88 14.58 -5.80 3.12
CA ALA A 88 13.52 -6.63 3.67
C ALA A 88 13.73 -8.12 3.35
N VAL A 89 14.05 -8.47 2.09
CA VAL A 89 14.36 -9.86 1.69
C VAL A 89 15.51 -10.42 2.52
N ARG A 90 16.60 -9.66 2.71
CA ARG A 90 17.76 -10.14 3.48
C ARG A 90 17.39 -10.48 4.91
N GLU A 91 16.64 -9.61 5.58
CA GLU A 91 16.26 -9.80 6.98
C GLU A 91 15.22 -10.93 7.13
N PHE A 92 14.23 -11.03 6.25
CA PHE A 92 13.28 -12.13 6.26
C PHE A 92 13.91 -13.49 5.91
N GLU A 93 14.94 -13.53 5.06
CA GLU A 93 15.70 -14.77 4.82
C GLU A 93 16.45 -15.23 6.08
N ILE A 94 16.97 -14.31 6.88
CA ILE A 94 17.60 -14.63 8.16
C ILE A 94 16.54 -15.10 9.16
N ALA A 95 15.42 -14.38 9.30
CA ALA A 95 14.30 -14.78 10.16
C ALA A 95 13.82 -16.20 9.82
N ASN A 96 13.56 -16.49 8.55
CA ASN A 96 13.12 -17.82 8.09
C ASN A 96 14.18 -18.92 8.32
N LYS A 97 15.46 -18.57 8.33
CA LYS A 97 16.53 -19.52 8.64
C LYS A 97 16.58 -19.86 10.13
N LEU A 98 16.28 -18.89 10.98
CA LEU A 98 16.26 -19.04 12.44
C LEU A 98 14.96 -19.71 12.92
N ASP A 99 13.83 -19.39 12.27
CA ASP A 99 12.51 -19.96 12.52
C ASP A 99 11.76 -20.24 11.19
N PRO A 100 11.91 -21.45 10.62
CA PRO A 100 11.31 -21.79 9.32
C PRO A 100 9.79 -22.03 9.34
N GLU A 101 9.17 -22.09 10.52
CA GLU A 101 7.73 -22.38 10.66
C GLU A 101 6.88 -21.11 10.78
N ASP A 102 7.50 -19.93 10.87
CA ASP A 102 6.78 -18.65 10.93
C ASP A 102 6.17 -18.27 9.57
N GLU A 103 4.86 -18.51 9.45
CA GLU A 103 4.08 -18.20 8.24
C GLU A 103 4.14 -16.71 7.87
N GLY A 104 4.20 -15.83 8.88
CA GLY A 104 4.32 -14.38 8.68
C GLY A 104 5.58 -14.02 7.92
N THR A 105 6.74 -14.55 8.35
CA THR A 105 8.03 -14.36 7.68
C THR A 105 7.98 -14.85 6.24
N LEU A 106 7.43 -16.03 5.98
CA LEU A 106 7.34 -16.58 4.62
C LEU A 106 6.50 -15.69 3.69
N MET A 107 5.37 -15.20 4.17
CA MET A 107 4.48 -14.30 3.44
C MET A 107 5.18 -12.99 3.08
N PHE A 108 5.79 -12.32 4.05
CA PHE A 108 6.51 -11.05 3.82
C PHE A 108 7.78 -11.22 2.97
N LEU A 109 8.48 -12.35 3.09
CA LEU A 109 9.61 -12.69 2.22
C LEU A 109 9.16 -12.80 0.76
N GLU A 110 8.05 -13.48 0.49
CA GLU A 110 7.50 -13.60 -0.86
C GLU A 110 7.10 -12.23 -1.42
N TRP A 111 6.38 -11.44 -0.63
CA TRP A 111 5.97 -10.09 -1.03
C TRP A 111 7.18 -9.18 -1.31
N SER A 112 8.22 -9.26 -0.49
CA SER A 112 9.45 -8.49 -0.67
C SER A 112 10.20 -8.92 -1.95
N ARG A 113 10.31 -10.21 -2.23
CA ARG A 113 10.91 -10.72 -3.49
C ARG A 113 10.15 -10.22 -4.72
N ARG A 114 8.81 -10.25 -4.69
CA ARG A 114 7.97 -9.68 -5.76
C ARG A 114 8.22 -8.17 -5.91
N GLY A 115 8.44 -7.45 -4.80
CA GLY A 115 8.82 -6.03 -4.79
C GLY A 115 10.16 -5.77 -5.50
N VAL A 116 11.19 -6.57 -5.21
CA VAL A 116 12.49 -6.51 -5.91
C VAL A 116 12.34 -6.78 -7.40
N ASP A 117 11.59 -7.83 -7.79
CA ASP A 117 11.36 -8.17 -9.19
C ASP A 117 10.64 -7.05 -9.95
N ARG A 118 9.66 -6.40 -9.32
CA ARG A 118 8.97 -5.22 -9.89
C ARG A 118 9.94 -4.08 -10.15
N LYS A 119 10.78 -3.75 -9.17
CA LYS A 119 11.79 -2.68 -9.27
C LYS A 119 12.83 -2.97 -10.36
N ASN A 120 13.26 -4.23 -10.48
CA ASN A 120 14.19 -4.65 -11.54
C ASN A 120 13.57 -4.55 -12.93
N ARG A 121 12.32 -5.00 -13.12
CA ARG A 121 11.60 -4.85 -14.40
C ARG A 121 11.43 -3.38 -14.80
N GLN A 122 11.11 -2.51 -13.85
CA GLN A 122 11.03 -1.06 -14.10
C GLN A 122 12.40 -0.49 -14.50
N LYS A 123 13.48 -0.91 -13.82
CA LYS A 123 14.85 -0.50 -14.16
C LYS A 123 15.28 -0.96 -15.55
N ASP A 124 14.94 -2.19 -15.94
CA ASP A 124 15.20 -2.73 -17.27
C ASP A 124 14.40 -1.99 -18.36
N SER A 125 13.17 -1.58 -18.06
CA SER A 125 12.38 -0.72 -18.95
C SER A 125 12.99 0.69 -19.12
N MET A 126 13.69 1.20 -18.10
CA MET A 126 14.37 2.51 -18.14
C MET A 126 15.76 2.44 -18.79
N THR A 127 16.47 1.32 -18.72
CA THR A 127 17.82 1.17 -19.31
C THR A 127 17.81 0.93 -20.82
N VAL A 128 16.66 0.61 -21.42
CA VAL A 128 16.50 0.48 -22.89
C VAL A 128 16.41 1.84 -23.61
N GLN A 129 16.36 2.97 -22.88
CA GLN A 129 16.54 4.30 -23.47
C GLN A 129 17.80 4.99 -22.92
N PRO A 130 18.96 4.93 -23.61
CA PRO A 130 20.09 5.76 -23.25
C PRO A 130 19.85 7.17 -23.81
N ASN A 131 19.18 8.02 -23.03
CA ASN A 131 19.45 9.46 -22.95
C ASN A 131 18.41 10.16 -22.06
N ALA A 132 18.83 10.48 -20.83
CA ALA A 132 18.68 11.79 -20.17
C ALA A 132 18.77 11.60 -18.65
N VAL A 133 19.95 11.88 -18.10
CA VAL A 133 20.09 12.14 -16.66
C VAL A 133 19.95 13.65 -16.48
N THR A 134 18.93 14.12 -15.76
CA THR A 134 18.99 15.21 -14.75
C THR A 134 17.59 15.49 -14.17
N SER A 135 17.55 15.87 -12.87
CA SER A 135 16.45 16.52 -12.11
C SER A 135 15.27 15.73 -11.48
N VAL A 136 15.55 14.61 -10.80
CA VAL A 136 14.56 13.74 -10.13
C VAL A 136 13.63 14.41 -9.09
N LYS A 137 13.94 15.59 -8.53
CA LYS A 137 13.08 16.22 -7.51
C LYS A 137 11.95 17.11 -8.06
N ASN A 138 12.11 17.69 -9.26
CA ASN A 138 11.04 18.50 -9.87
C ASN A 138 10.06 17.64 -10.67
N ASP A 139 10.49 16.46 -11.12
CA ASP A 139 9.68 15.63 -12.01
C ASP A 139 8.54 14.91 -11.25
N ILE A 140 8.70 14.61 -9.96
CA ILE A 140 7.67 13.90 -9.17
C ILE A 140 6.44 14.79 -8.92
N GLU A 141 6.63 16.07 -8.55
CA GLU A 141 5.52 17.02 -8.39
C GLU A 141 4.85 17.34 -9.73
N VAL A 142 5.62 17.50 -10.80
CA VAL A 142 5.09 17.74 -12.15
C VAL A 142 4.32 16.53 -12.69
N ASN A 143 4.74 15.30 -12.35
CA ASN A 143 4.09 14.07 -12.79
C ASN A 143 2.81 13.75 -11.99
N GLN A 144 2.69 14.19 -10.73
CA GLN A 144 1.43 14.05 -9.97
C GLN A 144 0.38 15.07 -10.42
N LEU A 145 0.78 16.32 -10.67
CA LEU A 145 -0.07 17.35 -11.25
C LEU A 145 -0.57 16.96 -12.65
N SER A 146 0.26 16.32 -13.47
CA SER A 146 -0.14 15.88 -14.82
C SER A 146 -1.17 14.74 -14.80
N ILE A 147 -1.07 13.81 -13.85
CA ILE A 147 -2.01 12.68 -13.73
C ILE A 147 -3.37 13.20 -13.26
N ALA A 148 -3.41 14.01 -12.19
CA ALA A 148 -4.65 14.55 -11.65
C ALA A 148 -5.43 15.36 -12.70
N GLU A 149 -4.75 16.06 -13.61
CA GLU A 149 -5.40 16.73 -14.74
C GLU A 149 -5.86 15.77 -15.84
N ARG A 150 -5.06 14.75 -16.16
CA ARG A 150 -5.39 13.76 -17.21
C ARG A 150 -6.62 12.93 -16.87
N ILE A 151 -6.80 12.59 -15.60
CA ILE A 151 -7.88 11.71 -15.17
C ILE A 151 -9.19 12.44 -14.90
N LYS A 152 -9.24 13.78 -15.00
CA LYS A 152 -10.51 14.52 -14.81
C LYS A 152 -11.62 13.93 -15.68
N PRO A 153 -12.84 13.70 -15.13
CA PRO A 153 -13.33 14.24 -13.86
C PRO A 153 -13.04 13.40 -12.61
N PHE A 154 -12.33 12.26 -12.72
CA PHE A 154 -11.90 11.51 -11.54
C PHE A 154 -10.95 12.35 -10.68
N GLN A 155 -11.03 12.16 -9.35
CA GLN A 155 -10.16 12.82 -8.39
C GLN A 155 -9.30 11.77 -7.67
N LEU A 156 -8.00 12.04 -7.54
CA LEU A 156 -7.11 11.25 -6.70
C LEU A 156 -7.00 11.91 -5.32
N ILE A 157 -7.24 11.14 -4.27
CA ILE A 157 -7.17 11.55 -2.87
C ILE A 157 -6.14 10.67 -2.17
N GLU A 158 -5.20 11.30 -1.48
CA GLU A 158 -4.25 10.59 -0.61
C GLU A 158 -4.74 10.72 0.82
N HIS A 159 -4.75 9.61 1.54
CA HIS A 159 -5.13 9.56 2.95
C HIS A 159 -3.88 9.51 3.82
N ASP A 160 -4.02 9.98 5.05
CA ASP A 160 -2.91 10.02 6.01
C ASP A 160 -2.36 8.62 6.35
N SER A 161 -3.13 7.55 6.09
CA SER A 161 -2.73 6.14 6.23
C SER A 161 -1.85 5.62 5.08
N GLY A 162 -1.47 6.48 4.13
CA GLY A 162 -0.71 6.07 2.94
C GLY A 162 -1.54 5.45 1.82
N ASN A 163 -2.83 5.21 2.05
CA ASN A 163 -3.76 4.73 1.03
C ASN A 163 -4.10 5.85 0.05
N VAL A 164 -4.33 5.48 -1.20
CA VAL A 164 -4.83 6.39 -2.21
C VAL A 164 -6.20 5.91 -2.69
N SER A 165 -7.09 6.86 -3.00
CA SER A 165 -8.41 6.62 -3.57
C SER A 165 -8.59 7.41 -4.86
N MET A 166 -9.29 6.84 -5.82
CA MET A 166 -9.83 7.50 -6.99
C MET A 166 -11.34 7.58 -6.83
N ILE A 167 -11.89 8.80 -6.86
CA ILE A 167 -13.32 9.04 -6.70
C ILE A 167 -13.95 9.75 -7.89
N LEU A 168 -15.25 9.53 -8.08
CA LEU A 168 -16.09 10.25 -9.03
C LEU A 168 -17.48 10.45 -8.42
N ASP A 169 -17.99 11.69 -8.48
CA ASP A 169 -19.38 11.97 -8.16
C ASP A 169 -20.29 11.41 -9.26
N ALA A 170 -21.22 10.53 -8.88
CA ALA A 170 -22.17 9.94 -9.81
C ALA A 170 -23.03 11.01 -10.51
N GLY A 171 -23.42 10.78 -11.76
CA GLY A 171 -24.23 11.72 -12.53
C GLY A 171 -23.45 12.86 -13.21
N THR A 172 -22.11 12.88 -13.11
CA THR A 172 -21.29 14.00 -13.60
C THR A 172 -20.48 13.68 -14.86
N TYR A 173 -20.41 12.40 -15.24
CA TYR A 173 -19.52 11.93 -16.29
C TYR A 173 -20.09 10.68 -16.94
N LYS A 174 -20.10 10.62 -18.27
CA LYS A 174 -20.47 9.43 -19.07
C LYS A 174 -21.81 8.77 -18.68
N ASP A 175 -22.75 9.51 -18.11
CA ASP A 175 -24.10 9.04 -17.77
C ASP A 175 -24.78 8.34 -18.97
N GLU A 176 -24.52 8.82 -20.19
CA GLU A 176 -25.06 8.25 -21.41
C GLU A 176 -24.64 6.78 -21.66
N VAL A 177 -23.57 6.29 -21.01
CA VAL A 177 -23.17 4.87 -21.05
C VAL A 177 -24.17 4.03 -20.26
N PHE A 178 -24.51 4.45 -19.04
CA PHE A 178 -25.42 3.72 -18.16
C PHE A 178 -26.87 3.77 -18.65
N GLN A 179 -27.26 4.89 -19.27
CA GLN A 179 -28.58 5.02 -19.90
C GLN A 179 -28.84 4.00 -21.03
N THR A 180 -27.80 3.35 -21.57
CA THR A 180 -27.97 2.27 -22.56
C THR A 180 -28.59 1.00 -22.01
N ARG A 181 -28.54 0.80 -20.67
CA ARG A 181 -29.11 -0.35 -19.97
C ARG A 181 -30.05 0.08 -18.82
N ALA A 182 -30.66 1.27 -18.93
CA ALA A 182 -31.57 1.79 -17.90
C ALA A 182 -32.84 0.93 -17.72
N ASP A 183 -33.25 0.20 -18.76
CA ASP A 183 -34.36 -0.76 -18.70
C ASP A 183 -34.02 -2.01 -17.87
N GLU A 184 -32.74 -2.28 -17.65
CA GLU A 184 -32.27 -3.37 -16.79
C GLU A 184 -32.14 -2.94 -15.32
N GLY A 185 -32.13 -1.62 -15.04
CA GLY A 185 -32.05 -1.06 -13.69
C GLY A 185 -30.79 -0.22 -13.40
N PHE A 186 -29.90 -0.06 -14.38
CA PHE A 186 -28.73 0.83 -14.23
C PHE A 186 -29.14 2.30 -14.25
N GLU A 187 -28.60 3.08 -13.32
CA GLU A 187 -28.93 4.50 -13.14
C GLU A 187 -27.74 5.43 -13.43
N GLY A 188 -26.52 4.88 -13.47
CA GLY A 188 -25.26 5.64 -13.49
C GLY A 188 -24.81 6.06 -12.09
N ASN A 189 -25.29 5.37 -11.06
CA ASN A 189 -24.91 5.60 -9.68
C ASN A 189 -23.53 5.01 -9.36
N GLY A 190 -23.00 5.22 -8.15
CA GLY A 190 -21.65 4.75 -7.83
C GLY A 190 -21.49 3.22 -7.87
N TYR A 191 -22.54 2.44 -7.56
CA TYR A 191 -22.53 0.98 -7.68
C TYR A 191 -22.42 0.53 -9.13
N ASP A 192 -23.16 1.16 -10.04
CA ASP A 192 -23.08 0.87 -11.48
C ASP A 192 -21.68 1.13 -12.04
N TRP A 193 -21.06 2.23 -11.59
CA TRP A 193 -19.65 2.53 -11.88
C TRP A 193 -18.71 1.48 -11.29
N GLY A 194 -19.00 0.98 -10.09
CA GLY A 194 -18.32 -0.14 -9.45
C GLY A 194 -18.35 -1.40 -10.30
N SER A 195 -19.53 -1.82 -10.76
CA SER A 195 -19.69 -2.99 -11.63
C SER A 195 -18.93 -2.85 -12.94
N LEU A 196 -19.00 -1.69 -13.59
CA LEU A 196 -18.21 -1.39 -14.79
C LEU A 196 -16.70 -1.46 -14.52
N ALA A 197 -16.25 -0.89 -13.41
CA ALA A 197 -14.85 -0.88 -13.01
C ALA A 197 -14.31 -2.29 -12.72
N VAL A 198 -15.12 -3.17 -12.13
CA VAL A 198 -14.78 -4.58 -11.93
C VAL A 198 -14.54 -5.29 -13.27
N VAL A 199 -15.49 -5.18 -14.22
CA VAL A 199 -15.32 -5.80 -15.54
C VAL A 199 -14.08 -5.27 -16.26
N PHE A 200 -13.86 -3.96 -16.22
CA PHE A 200 -12.64 -3.37 -16.78
C PHE A 200 -11.37 -3.90 -16.11
N LEU A 201 -11.35 -3.97 -14.78
CA LEU A 201 -10.19 -4.46 -14.02
C LEU A 201 -9.86 -5.90 -14.40
N GLU A 202 -10.85 -6.78 -14.47
CA GLU A 202 -10.66 -8.19 -14.78
C GLU A 202 -10.22 -8.41 -16.23
N GLU A 203 -10.84 -7.71 -17.19
CA GLU A 203 -10.57 -7.95 -18.62
C GLU A 203 -9.36 -7.20 -19.16
N ARG A 204 -9.09 -6.00 -18.66
CA ARG A 204 -8.08 -5.09 -19.24
C ARG A 204 -6.87 -4.92 -18.34
N MET A 205 -7.02 -5.11 -17.04
CA MET A 205 -5.94 -4.92 -16.06
C MET A 205 -5.89 -6.03 -15.00
N PRO A 206 -5.94 -7.34 -15.37
CA PRO A 206 -6.03 -8.44 -14.41
C PRO A 206 -4.87 -8.49 -13.42
N GLN A 207 -3.71 -7.93 -13.78
CA GLN A 207 -2.56 -7.79 -12.89
C GLN A 207 -2.83 -6.91 -11.65
N LEU A 208 -3.91 -6.12 -11.66
CA LEU A 208 -4.32 -5.23 -10.59
C LEU A 208 -5.51 -5.76 -9.77
N ALA A 209 -6.15 -6.87 -10.16
CA ALA A 209 -7.37 -7.40 -9.54
C ALA A 209 -7.24 -7.79 -8.04
N GLY A 210 -6.03 -7.97 -7.54
CA GLY A 210 -5.74 -8.21 -6.11
C GLY A 210 -5.14 -7.00 -5.38
N ILE A 211 -5.04 -5.84 -6.05
CA ILE A 211 -4.35 -4.65 -5.56
C ILE A 211 -5.32 -3.48 -5.47
N VAL A 212 -6.13 -3.26 -6.52
CA VAL A 212 -7.17 -2.24 -6.55
C VAL A 212 -8.46 -2.85 -6.03
N ARG A 213 -9.06 -2.20 -5.04
CA ARG A 213 -10.35 -2.55 -4.45
C ARG A 213 -11.37 -1.45 -4.72
N PHE A 214 -12.65 -1.79 -4.62
CA PHE A 214 -13.75 -0.87 -4.84
C PHE A 214 -14.61 -0.78 -3.57
N ASP A 215 -15.09 0.42 -3.26
CA ASP A 215 -16.03 0.68 -2.16
C ASP A 215 -17.03 1.77 -2.60
N PRO A 216 -17.86 1.50 -3.62
CA PRO A 216 -18.79 2.49 -4.14
C PRO A 216 -19.95 2.76 -3.17
N GLU A 217 -20.49 3.96 -3.26
CA GLU A 217 -21.73 4.39 -2.61
C GLU A 217 -22.70 4.91 -3.67
N GLY A 218 -24.00 5.00 -3.37
CA GLY A 218 -25.01 5.44 -4.34
C GLY A 218 -24.66 6.78 -5.03
N SER A 219 -24.08 7.75 -4.31
CA SER A 219 -23.67 9.04 -4.87
C SER A 219 -22.24 9.10 -5.40
N MET A 220 -21.41 8.10 -5.15
CA MET A 220 -19.97 8.19 -5.39
C MET A 220 -19.36 6.85 -5.80
N PHE A 221 -18.64 6.85 -6.91
CA PHE A 221 -17.72 5.75 -7.20
C PHE A 221 -16.42 5.94 -6.42
N CYS A 222 -15.91 4.86 -5.81
CA CYS A 222 -14.62 4.86 -5.14
C CYS A 222 -13.83 3.59 -5.48
N ALA A 223 -12.61 3.77 -5.97
CA ALA A 223 -11.58 2.75 -6.07
C ALA A 223 -10.40 3.12 -5.15
N TYR A 224 -9.81 2.18 -4.44
CA TYR A 224 -8.71 2.46 -3.51
C TYR A 224 -7.65 1.37 -3.52
N SER A 225 -6.45 1.72 -3.07
CA SER A 225 -5.30 0.83 -2.99
C SER A 225 -4.21 1.44 -2.12
N ASP A 226 -3.52 0.59 -1.36
CA ASP A 226 -2.33 0.96 -0.58
C ASP A 226 -1.10 1.10 -1.52
N ASN A 227 -1.25 0.69 -2.78
CA ASN A 227 -0.26 0.87 -3.85
C ASN A 227 -0.67 2.05 -4.77
N ARG A 228 0.05 3.17 -4.62
CA ARG A 228 -0.16 4.41 -5.38
C ARG A 228 -0.02 4.24 -6.88
N GLU A 229 1.05 3.59 -7.33
CA GLU A 229 1.32 3.40 -8.77
C GLU A 229 0.26 2.52 -9.43
N ALA A 230 -0.22 1.50 -8.72
CA ALA A 230 -1.28 0.61 -9.19
C ALA A 230 -2.59 1.38 -9.37
N LEU A 231 -2.97 2.21 -8.39
CA LEU A 231 -4.18 3.01 -8.53
C LEU A 231 -4.07 4.08 -9.60
N GLN A 232 -2.91 4.73 -9.74
CA GLN A 232 -2.67 5.69 -10.82
C GLN A 232 -2.73 5.02 -12.19
N SER A 233 -2.18 3.81 -12.32
CA SER A 233 -2.25 3.01 -13.56
C SER A 233 -3.68 2.63 -13.89
N PHE A 234 -4.44 2.18 -12.88
CA PHE A 234 -5.87 1.90 -13.02
C PHE A 234 -6.64 3.16 -13.43
N ALA A 235 -6.42 4.28 -12.76
CA ALA A 235 -7.10 5.56 -13.01
C ALA A 235 -6.91 6.02 -14.46
N ILE A 236 -5.67 5.98 -14.96
CA ILE A 236 -5.36 6.35 -16.34
C ILE A 236 -5.99 5.37 -17.32
N GLY A 237 -5.85 4.06 -17.09
CA GLY A 237 -6.39 3.04 -17.98
C GLY A 237 -7.92 3.08 -18.05
N PHE A 238 -8.57 3.24 -16.90
CA PHE A 238 -10.02 3.33 -16.80
C PHE A 238 -10.53 4.62 -17.42
N LYS A 239 -9.85 5.75 -17.21
CA LYS A 239 -10.15 7.01 -17.89
C LYS A 239 -10.04 6.88 -19.40
N ASP A 240 -8.96 6.29 -19.90
CA ASP A 240 -8.76 6.09 -21.35
C ASP A 240 -9.84 5.17 -21.92
N ALA A 241 -10.26 4.13 -21.18
CA ALA A 241 -11.37 3.27 -21.56
C ALA A 241 -12.70 4.04 -21.62
N CYS A 242 -12.98 4.93 -20.65
CA CYS A 242 -14.18 5.76 -20.66
C CYS A 242 -14.25 6.70 -21.88
N GLU A 243 -13.12 7.08 -22.46
CA GLU A 243 -13.06 7.89 -23.69
C GLU A 243 -13.23 7.10 -24.98
N ASP A 244 -13.19 5.77 -24.92
CA ASP A 244 -13.56 4.89 -26.02
C ASP A 244 -15.03 4.46 -25.87
N ASP A 245 -15.95 5.26 -26.43
CA ASP A 245 -17.40 5.03 -26.32
C ASP A 245 -17.84 3.62 -26.76
N VAL A 246 -17.14 3.01 -27.73
CA VAL A 246 -17.48 1.66 -28.20
C VAL A 246 -16.95 0.63 -27.21
N GLY A 247 -15.68 0.75 -26.82
CA GLY A 247 -15.03 -0.15 -25.88
C GLY A 247 -15.68 -0.15 -24.50
N ILE A 248 -16.04 1.02 -23.97
CA ILE A 248 -16.64 1.12 -22.63
C ILE A 248 -18.05 0.53 -22.60
N ARG A 249 -18.84 0.70 -23.67
CA ARG A 249 -20.17 0.08 -23.78
C ARG A 249 -20.09 -1.43 -23.93
N ASP A 250 -19.10 -1.93 -24.65
CA ASP A 250 -18.84 -3.37 -24.72
C ASP A 250 -18.51 -3.94 -23.33
N LEU A 251 -17.59 -3.32 -22.60
CA LEU A 251 -17.29 -3.70 -21.21
C LEU A 251 -18.55 -3.63 -20.33
N PHE A 252 -19.29 -2.52 -20.42
CA PHE A 252 -20.50 -2.33 -19.63
C PHE A 252 -21.59 -3.35 -19.94
N SER A 253 -21.64 -3.93 -21.14
CA SER A 253 -22.60 -5.00 -21.47
C SER A 253 -22.45 -6.27 -20.62
N ARG A 254 -21.30 -6.44 -19.95
CA ARG A 254 -21.00 -7.58 -19.06
C ARG A 254 -21.06 -7.22 -17.58
N ALA A 255 -21.32 -5.95 -17.25
CA ALA A 255 -21.51 -5.52 -15.86
C ALA A 255 -22.80 -6.11 -15.30
N GLU A 256 -22.75 -6.58 -14.06
CA GLU A 256 -23.91 -7.08 -13.31
C GLU A 256 -24.37 -6.00 -12.31
N LEU A 257 -25.67 -5.94 -12.02
CA LEU A 257 -26.19 -5.07 -10.98
C LEU A 257 -25.79 -5.61 -9.61
N ASP A 258 -25.29 -4.72 -8.76
CA ASP A 258 -24.97 -4.98 -7.36
C ASP A 258 -26.19 -4.69 -6.45
#